data_AF-A0A2L2YVI0-F1
#
_entry.id   AF-A0A2L2YVI0-F1
#
_cell.length_a   1.000
_cell.length_b   1.000
_cell.length_c   1.000
_cell.angle_alpha   90.00
_cell.angle_beta   90.00
_cell.angle_gamma   90.00
#
_symmetry.space_group_name_H-M   'P 1'
#
loop_
_entity.id
_entity.type
_entity.pdbx_description
1 polymer ?
#
loop_
_entity_poly.entity_id
_entity_poly.type
_entity_poly.pdbx_seq_one_letter_code
_entity_poly.pdbx_strand_id
1 'polypeptide(L)' 'KRVEVKPYVLDDQMCDECQGSRCGGKFAPFFCANVTCLQYYCEHCWAAIHSRPGREFHKPRH' A
#
# COMPACT_ATOMS: atom_id res chain seq x y z
N LYS A 1 35.19 -3.14 -13.29
CA LYS A 1 34.14 -2.34 -12.61
C LYS A 1 33.05 -3.30 -12.13
N ARG A 2 33.05 -3.72 -10.86
CA ARG A 2 31.94 -4.50 -10.30
C ARG A 2 30.80 -3.53 -10.06
N VAL A 3 29.72 -3.66 -10.82
CA VAL A 3 28.48 -2.89 -10.60
C VAL A 3 27.71 -3.64 -9.53
N GLU A 4 27.74 -3.12 -8.30
CA GLU A 4 26.83 -3.55 -7.25
C GLU A 4 25.42 -3.12 -7.65
N VAL A 5 24.67 -4.04 -8.24
CA VAL A 5 23.22 -3.87 -8.37
C VAL A 5 22.70 -3.99 -6.95
N LYS A 6 22.51 -2.85 -6.27
CA LYS A 6 21.59 -2.79 -5.13
C LYS A 6 20.27 -3.34 -5.67
N PRO A 7 19.79 -4.51 -5.22
CA PRO A 7 18.50 -5.01 -5.67
C PRO A 7 17.53 -3.92 -5.29
N TYR A 8 16.92 -3.27 -6.28
CA TYR A 8 15.95 -2.20 -6.04
C TYR A 8 14.82 -2.82 -5.24
N VAL A 9 14.92 -2.77 -3.91
CA VAL A 9 13.79 -2.97 -3.05
C VAL A 9 12.92 -1.77 -3.37
N LEU A 10 11.90 -1.99 -4.18
CA LEU A 10 10.82 -1.04 -4.43
C LEU A 10 9.99 -0.91 -3.13
N ASP A 11 10.64 -0.56 -2.01
CA ASP A 11 10.03 -0.47 -0.67
C ASP A 11 9.30 0.86 -0.45
N ASP A 12 9.37 1.76 -1.43
CA ASP A 12 8.93 3.15 -1.27
C ASP A 12 7.51 3.43 -1.79
N GLN A 13 6.63 2.42 -1.89
CA GLN A 13 5.26 2.70 -2.34
C GLN A 13 4.50 3.47 -1.26
N MET A 14 4.12 4.70 -1.57
CA MET A 14 3.30 5.53 -0.69
C MET A 14 1.84 5.13 -0.82
N CYS A 15 1.04 5.46 0.19
CA CYS A 15 -0.39 5.23 0.12
C CYS A 15 -1.00 6.10 -0.99
N ASP A 16 -1.64 5.52 -1.99
CA ASP A 16 -2.26 6.30 -3.08
C ASP A 16 -3.40 7.18 -2.56
N GLU A 17 -4.13 6.73 -1.54
CA GLU A 17 -5.28 7.43 -0.96
C GLU A 17 -4.90 8.72 -0.20
N CYS A 18 -3.79 8.71 0.53
CA CYS A 18 -3.41 9.84 1.38
C CYS A 18 -2.01 10.40 1.11
N GLN A 19 -1.24 9.75 0.23
CA GLN A 19 0.11 10.12 -0.16
C GLN A 19 1.05 10.32 1.05
N GLY A 20 0.86 9.50 2.09
CA GLY A 20 1.61 9.60 3.36
C GLY A 20 1.11 10.67 4.33
N SER A 21 0.12 11.49 3.97
CA SER A 21 -0.42 12.57 4.82
C SER A 21 -0.98 12.05 6.14
N ARG A 22 -1.57 10.85 6.15
CA ARG A 22 -2.14 10.22 7.37
C ARG A 22 -1.17 9.31 8.10
N CYS A 23 -0.05 8.96 7.46
CA CYS A 23 0.87 7.93 7.93
C CYS A 23 2.25 8.56 8.28
N GLY A 24 2.34 9.89 8.36
CA GLY A 24 3.56 10.63 8.72
C GLY A 24 4.69 10.48 7.69
N GLY A 25 4.34 10.32 6.41
CA GLY A 25 5.31 10.03 5.34
C GLY A 25 5.79 8.58 5.29
N LYS A 26 5.22 7.66 6.10
CA LYS A 26 5.55 6.24 6.03
C LYS A 26 4.98 5.58 4.77
N PHE A 27 5.67 4.52 4.33
CA PHE A 27 5.27 3.67 3.21
C PHE A 27 3.96 2.94 3.47
N ALA A 28 3.30 2.55 2.38
CA ALA A 28 2.07 1.77 2.38
C ALA A 28 2.40 0.27 2.27
N PRO A 29 2.31 -0.48 3.38
CA PRO A 29 2.68 -1.90 3.40
C PRO A 29 1.58 -2.81 2.85
N PHE A 30 0.43 -2.25 2.44
CA PHE A 30 -0.71 -3.04 1.99
C PHE A 30 -1.07 -2.72 0.55
N PHE A 31 -1.08 -3.73 -0.30
CA PHE A 31 -1.62 -3.65 -1.65
C PHE A 31 -2.95 -4.39 -1.76
N CYS A 32 -3.96 -3.76 -2.35
CA CYS A 32 -5.24 -4.41 -2.63
C CYS A 32 -5.28 -4.90 -4.08
N ALA A 33 -5.25 -6.21 -4.31
CA ALA A 33 -5.27 -6.80 -5.65
C ALA A 33 -6.66 -6.86 -6.32
N ASN A 34 -7.72 -6.36 -5.66
CA ASN A 34 -9.05 -6.32 -6.25
C ASN A 34 -9.13 -5.18 -7.28
N VAL A 35 -9.73 -5.40 -8.45
CA VAL A 35 -9.86 -4.41 -9.53
C VAL A 35 -10.54 -3.10 -9.09
N THR A 36 -11.41 -3.16 -8.07
CA THR A 36 -12.08 -1.97 -7.53
C THR A 36 -11.17 -1.07 -6.71
N CYS A 37 -10.06 -1.61 -6.19
CA CYS A 37 -9.10 -0.89 -5.37
C CYS A 37 -7.75 -0.75 -6.09
N LEU A 38 -7.11 -1.86 -6.50
CA LEU A 38 -5.87 -1.96 -7.27
C LEU A 38 -4.80 -0.90 -6.94
N GLN A 39 -4.60 -0.63 -5.65
CA GLN A 39 -3.82 0.49 -5.13
C GLN A 39 -3.09 0.10 -3.83
N TYR A 40 -2.09 0.89 -3.47
CA TYR A 40 -1.38 0.80 -2.20
C TYR A 40 -2.07 1.64 -1.12
N TYR A 41 -2.23 1.04 0.05
CA TYR A 41 -2.86 1.65 1.21
C TYR A 41 -1.94 1.55 2.43
N CYS A 42 -1.84 2.65 3.19
CA CYS A 42 -1.32 2.54 4.55
C CYS A 42 -2.39 1.98 5.49
N GLU A 43 -1.98 1.51 6.67
CA GLU A 43 -2.86 0.84 7.63
C GLU A 43 -4.17 1.60 7.92
N HIS A 44 -4.06 2.92 8.07
CA HIS A 44 -5.20 3.79 8.35
C HIS A 44 -6.19 3.84 7.18
N CYS A 45 -5.68 3.95 5.94
CA CYS A 45 -6.53 3.99 4.76
C CYS A 45 -7.10 2.61 4.44
N TRP A 46 -6.31 1.55 4.65
CA TRP A 46 -6.76 0.18 4.51
C TRP A 46 -7.97 -0.10 5.40
N ALA A 47 -7.86 0.17 6.70
CA ALA A 47 -8.96 -0.03 7.65
C ALA A 47 -10.18 0.83 7.31
N ALA A 48 -10.00 2.09 6.91
CA ALA A 48 -11.11 2.99 6.58
C ALA A 48 -11.88 2.55 5.32
N ILE A 49 -11.20 1.99 4.32
CA ILE A 49 -11.80 1.61 3.04
C ILE A 49 -12.35 0.18 3.11
N HIS A 50 -11.61 -0.76 3.72
CA HIS A 50 -11.94 -2.18 3.74
C HIS A 50 -12.77 -2.60 4.97
N SER A 51 -13.07 -1.70 5.90
CA SER A 51 -14.13 -1.94 6.92
C SER A 51 -15.55 -1.73 6.38
N ARG A 52 -15.70 -1.19 5.16
CA ARG A 52 -17.00 -0.94 4.55
C ARG A 52 -17.64 -2.23 4.01
N PRO A 53 -18.98 -2.37 4.09
CA PRO A 53 -19.69 -3.52 3.54
C PRO A 53 -19.34 -3.76 2.07
N GLY A 54 -19.05 -5.01 1.71
CA GLY A 54 -18.69 -5.40 0.35
C GLY A 54 -17.21 -5.24 -0.02
N ARG A 55 -16.38 -4.62 0.83
CA ARG A 55 -14.90 -4.60 0.71
C ARG A 55 -14.19 -5.33 1.83
N GLU A 56 -14.93 -5.78 2.83
CA GLU A 56 -14.44 -6.56 3.99
C GLU A 56 -13.74 -7.87 3.61
N PHE A 57 -14.06 -8.44 2.45
CA PHE A 57 -13.45 -9.67 1.95
C PHE A 57 -12.13 -9.46 1.21
N HIS A 58 -11.74 -8.21 0.97
CA HIS A 58 -10.48 -7.93 0.29
C HIS A 58 -9.31 -8.25 1.24
N LYS A 59 -8.33 -9.00 0.73
CA LYS A 59 -7.15 -9.39 1.52
C LYS A 59 -5.96 -8.49 1.20
N PRO A 60 -5.31 -7.91 2.21
CA PRO A 60 -4.11 -7.12 1.99
C PRO A 60 -2.98 -8.04 1.53
N ARG A 61 -2.21 -7.58 0.54
CA ARG A 61 -0.95 -8.17 0.13
C ARG A 61 0.18 -7.33 0.74
N HIS A 62 1.16 -8.01 1.31
CA HIS A 62 2.39 -7.43 1.83
C HIS A 62 3.49 -7.57 0.79
#